data_AF-A0A8R1I6I6-F1
#
_entry.id   AF-A0A8R1I6I6-F1
#
_cell.length_a   1.000
_cell.length_b   1.000
_cell.length_c   1.000
_cell.angle_alpha   90.00
_cell.angle_beta   90.00
_cell.angle_gamma   90.00
#
_symmetry.space_group_name_H-M   'P 1'
#
loop_
_entity.id
_entity.type
_entity.pdbx_description
1 polymer ?
#
loop_
_entity_poly.entity_id
_entity_poly.type
_entity_poly.pdbx_seq_one_letter_code
_entity_poly.pdbx_strand_id
1 'polypeptide(L)'
;RESDRISTASFDFHGSHLHVINVYAPTSAANETQSDKFYKDLKKVYTRLSKWDSSIIICGDFNAVVGCSSDDLPFVGGHGTGQRSDNGDRLVNFAFSSRVSILNTIYPKRPNRKWTWISPNGKTKNEIDFILTNRREIAVDCEVYCDYLNCSDHRLLRARFRSTAKKEKSRKFAKAKRAGGERSWDPVRFKNTITEMLTENPPTCYEELTESIRALPAQLRMQLINSADFRSNEEK
;
A
#
# COMPACT_ATOMS: atom_id res chain seq x y z
N ARG A 1 -6.47 17.60 -13.56
CA ARG A 1 -5.57 17.07 -12.51
C ARG A 1 -5.67 18.01 -11.32
N GLU A 2 -6.01 17.53 -10.13
CA GLU A 2 -6.23 18.41 -8.96
C GLU A 2 -4.95 18.71 -8.19
N SER A 3 -3.96 17.82 -8.25
CA SER A 3 -2.62 17.97 -7.69
C SER A 3 -1.68 16.95 -8.33
N ASP A 4 -0.41 17.29 -8.54
CA ASP A 4 0.62 16.34 -9.00
C ASP A 4 1.04 15.36 -7.88
N ARG A 5 0.62 15.63 -6.64
CA ARG A 5 0.86 14.82 -5.44
C ARG A 5 -0.25 13.83 -5.13
N ILE A 6 -1.29 13.77 -5.98
CA ILE A 6 -2.46 12.90 -5.77
C ILE A 6 -2.76 12.19 -7.09
N SER A 7 -2.81 10.87 -7.03
CA SER A 7 -3.19 10.01 -8.15
C SER A 7 -4.31 9.07 -7.72
N THR A 8 -5.15 8.67 -8.67
CA THR A 8 -6.34 7.85 -8.38
C THR A 8 -6.44 6.70 -9.36
N ALA A 9 -6.75 5.51 -8.87
CA ALA A 9 -7.13 4.35 -9.67
C ALA A 9 -8.50 3.87 -9.21
N SER A 10 -9.35 3.47 -10.17
CA SER A 10 -10.70 2.99 -9.90
C SER A 10 -10.88 1.62 -10.49
N PHE A 11 -11.52 0.73 -9.73
CA PHE A 11 -11.73 -0.66 -10.08
C PHE A 11 -13.16 -1.06 -9.76
N ASP A 12 -13.76 -1.83 -10.65
CA ASP A 12 -15.04 -2.49 -10.38
C ASP A 12 -14.76 -3.90 -9.89
N PHE A 13 -15.23 -4.23 -8.70
CA PHE A 13 -15.00 -5.52 -8.06
C PHE A 13 -16.32 -6.10 -7.56
N HIS A 14 -16.83 -7.11 -8.26
CA HIS A 14 -18.08 -7.82 -7.92
C HIS A 14 -19.29 -6.91 -7.65
N GLY A 15 -19.46 -5.86 -8.47
CA GLY A 15 -20.57 -4.90 -8.33
C GLY A 15 -20.36 -3.83 -7.26
N SER A 16 -19.15 -3.73 -6.68
CA SER A 16 -18.73 -2.63 -5.83
C SER A 16 -17.62 -1.81 -6.50
N HIS A 17 -17.66 -0.49 -6.33
CA HIS A 17 -16.60 0.40 -6.79
C HIS A 17 -15.51 0.50 -5.72
N LEU A 18 -14.26 0.20 -6.11
CA LEU A 18 -13.07 0.39 -5.30
C LEU A 18 -12.24 1.52 -5.89
N HIS A 19 -11.98 2.54 -5.10
CA HIS A 19 -11.06 3.62 -5.46
C HIS A 19 -9.81 3.56 -4.59
N VAL A 20 -8.65 3.66 -5.23
CA VAL A 20 -7.36 3.82 -4.58
C VAL A 20 -6.87 5.24 -4.85
N ILE A 21 -6.61 6.00 -3.81
CA ILE A 21 -6.03 7.34 -3.86
C ILE A 21 -4.60 7.22 -3.35
N ASN A 22 -3.61 7.37 -4.23
CA ASN A 22 -2.20 7.40 -3.83
C ASN A 22 -1.73 8.86 -3.66
N VAL A 23 -1.01 9.13 -2.57
CA VAL A 23 -0.60 10.48 -2.20
C VAL A 23 0.90 10.60 -1.91
N TYR A 24 1.43 11.80 -2.13
CA TYR A 24 2.76 12.23 -1.68
C TYR A 24 2.67 13.63 -1.04
N ALA A 25 2.38 13.70 0.25
CA ALA A 25 2.13 14.96 0.94
C ALA A 25 3.40 15.84 1.01
N PRO A 26 3.26 17.18 1.09
CA PRO A 26 4.38 18.06 1.35
C PRO A 26 5.12 17.70 2.64
N THR A 27 6.44 17.86 2.64
CA THR A 27 7.28 17.62 3.83
C THR A 27 7.01 18.68 4.91
N SER A 28 7.49 18.47 6.13
CA SER A 28 7.40 19.46 7.22
C SER A 28 8.12 20.78 6.94
N ALA A 29 8.99 20.82 5.93
CA ALA A 29 9.66 22.05 5.48
C ALA A 29 8.79 22.89 4.52
N ALA A 30 7.67 22.34 4.02
CA ALA A 30 6.74 23.09 3.19
C ALA A 30 6.05 24.18 4.02
N ASN A 31 5.69 25.29 3.38
CA ASN A 31 4.94 26.31 4.08
C ASN A 31 3.50 25.86 4.36
N GLU A 32 2.88 26.49 5.36
CA GLU A 32 1.53 26.14 5.82
C GLU A 32 0.49 26.13 4.69
N THR A 33 0.56 27.12 3.80
CA THR A 33 -0.36 27.26 2.66
C THR A 33 -0.29 26.07 1.70
N GLN A 34 0.91 25.53 1.45
CA GLN A 34 1.10 24.35 0.61
C GLN A 34 0.50 23.10 1.24
N SER A 35 0.75 22.87 2.53
CA SER A 35 0.21 21.73 3.27
C SER A 35 -1.32 21.79 3.35
N ASP A 36 -1.88 22.96 3.66
CA ASP A 36 -3.33 23.15 3.71
C ASP A 36 -4.00 22.99 2.35
N LYS A 37 -3.37 23.50 1.28
CA LYS A 37 -3.85 23.29 -0.09
C LYS A 37 -3.88 21.81 -0.43
N PHE A 38 -2.83 21.06 -0.10
CA PHE A 38 -2.77 19.62 -0.34
C PHE A 38 -3.94 18.88 0.33
N TYR A 39 -4.20 19.11 1.61
CA TYR A 39 -5.31 18.45 2.31
C TYR A 39 -6.69 18.90 1.80
N LYS A 40 -6.84 20.17 1.37
CA LYS A 40 -8.05 20.65 0.69
C LYS A 40 -8.29 19.91 -0.63
N ASP A 41 -7.25 19.72 -1.44
CA ASP A 41 -7.37 19.01 -2.71
C ASP A 41 -7.61 17.52 -2.52
N LEU A 42 -6.93 16.89 -1.55
CA LEU A 42 -7.21 15.50 -1.14
C LEU A 42 -8.67 15.33 -0.70
N LYS A 43 -9.21 16.29 0.07
CA LYS A 43 -10.61 16.28 0.47
C LYS A 43 -11.56 16.36 -0.73
N LYS A 44 -11.28 17.22 -1.71
CA LYS A 44 -12.08 17.32 -2.94
C LYS A 44 -12.08 16.00 -3.72
N VAL A 45 -10.90 15.39 -3.91
CA VAL A 45 -10.76 14.09 -4.59
C VAL A 45 -11.58 13.02 -3.85
N TYR A 46 -11.40 12.93 -2.53
CA TYR A 46 -12.11 11.98 -1.69
C TYR A 46 -13.62 12.17 -1.80
N THR A 47 -14.13 13.39 -1.61
CA THR A 47 -15.57 13.70 -1.68
C THR A 47 -16.17 13.41 -3.06
N ARG A 48 -15.40 13.59 -4.14
CA ARG A 48 -15.87 13.22 -5.49
C ARG A 48 -16.05 11.70 -5.62
N LEU A 49 -15.10 10.92 -5.09
CA LEU A 49 -15.07 9.46 -5.21
C LEU A 49 -15.95 8.77 -4.17
N SER A 50 -16.18 9.39 -3.01
CA SER A 50 -16.99 8.85 -1.92
C SER A 50 -18.50 8.96 -2.18
N LYS A 51 -18.89 9.07 -3.45
CA LYS A 51 -20.30 9.00 -3.86
C LYS A 51 -20.65 7.51 -3.99
N TRP A 52 -21.89 7.15 -3.63
CA TRP A 52 -22.38 5.77 -3.67
C TRP A 52 -21.68 4.86 -2.65
N ASP A 53 -22.00 3.57 -2.64
CA ASP A 53 -21.49 2.55 -1.70
C ASP A 53 -19.99 2.19 -1.94
N SER A 54 -19.20 3.15 -2.40
CA SER A 54 -17.83 3.00 -2.85
C SER A 54 -16.87 2.74 -1.70
N SER A 55 -15.98 1.78 -1.92
CA SER A 55 -14.86 1.50 -1.02
C SER A 55 -13.66 2.35 -1.43
N ILE A 56 -13.06 3.05 -0.49
CA ILE A 56 -11.91 3.92 -0.73
C ILE A 56 -10.74 3.46 0.13
N ILE A 57 -9.60 3.32 -0.51
CA ILE A 57 -8.29 3.16 0.12
C ILE A 57 -7.48 4.40 -0.23
N ILE A 58 -6.94 5.08 0.76
CA ILE A 58 -5.98 6.18 0.57
C ILE A 58 -4.65 5.69 1.10
N CYS A 59 -3.59 5.78 0.31
CA CYS A 59 -2.28 5.28 0.69
C CYS A 59 -1.17 6.19 0.20
N GLY A 60 0.00 6.06 0.81
CA GLY A 60 1.22 6.72 0.37
C GLY A 60 1.94 7.41 1.52
N ASP A 61 2.88 8.27 1.14
CA ASP A 61 3.69 9.05 2.07
C ASP A 61 2.94 10.34 2.43
N PHE A 62 2.58 10.45 3.71
CA PHE A 62 1.89 11.62 4.25
C PHE A 62 2.85 12.63 4.88
N ASN A 63 4.14 12.32 4.97
CA ASN A 63 5.14 13.15 5.64
C ASN A 63 4.64 13.61 7.02
N ALA A 64 3.97 12.71 7.74
CA ALA A 64 3.21 12.99 8.94
C ALA A 64 3.58 12.01 10.04
N VAL A 65 3.77 12.48 11.27
CA VAL A 65 3.79 11.64 12.47
C VAL A 65 2.47 11.85 13.20
N VAL A 66 1.64 10.82 13.27
CA VAL A 66 0.29 10.87 13.89
C VAL A 66 0.35 10.88 15.42
N GLY A 67 1.40 10.29 16.00
CA GLY A 67 1.59 10.19 17.43
C GLY A 67 0.85 9.01 18.08
N CYS A 68 1.18 8.74 19.34
CA CYS A 68 0.56 7.67 20.15
C CYS A 68 -0.70 8.12 20.93
N SER A 69 -1.26 9.31 20.66
CA SER A 69 -2.21 9.91 21.60
C SER A 69 -3.51 9.09 21.72
N SER A 70 -3.91 8.90 22.97
CA SER A 70 -5.12 8.21 23.40
C SER A 70 -6.35 9.11 23.30
N ASP A 71 -6.47 9.90 22.23
CA ASP A 71 -7.50 10.95 22.11
C ASP A 71 -8.93 10.37 21.96
N ASP A 72 -9.11 9.05 22.12
CA ASP A 72 -10.34 8.29 21.89
C ASP A 72 -11.07 8.70 20.60
N LEU A 73 -10.28 9.02 19.56
CA LEU A 73 -10.81 9.44 18.27
C LEU A 73 -11.29 8.21 17.49
N PRO A 74 -12.54 8.20 16.96
CA PRO A 74 -13.15 7.01 16.35
C PRO A 74 -12.44 6.47 15.10
N PHE A 75 -11.53 7.26 14.50
CA PHE A 75 -10.83 6.94 13.26
C PHE A 75 -9.31 6.78 13.43
N VAL A 76 -8.80 6.97 14.64
CA VAL A 76 -7.38 6.88 14.97
C VAL A 76 -7.25 5.92 16.16
N GLY A 77 -6.52 4.83 15.97
CA GLY A 77 -6.29 3.87 17.06
C GLY A 77 -5.14 4.29 17.98
N GLY A 78 -4.99 3.58 19.10
CA GLY A 78 -3.98 3.87 20.12
C GLY A 78 -2.58 3.30 19.85
N HIS A 79 -2.29 2.82 18.64
CA HIS A 79 -1.02 2.15 18.31
C HIS A 79 -0.09 2.96 17.39
N GLY A 80 -0.33 4.26 17.23
CA GLY A 80 0.60 5.15 16.51
C GLY A 80 2.00 5.21 17.15
N THR A 81 2.87 6.05 16.57
CA THR A 81 4.26 6.22 17.03
C THR A 81 4.66 7.70 17.05
N GLY A 82 5.62 8.02 17.92
CA GLY A 82 6.23 9.35 18.00
C GLY A 82 5.35 10.41 18.66
N GLN A 83 5.83 11.65 18.59
CA GLN A 83 5.06 12.84 18.96
C GLN A 83 4.32 13.34 17.72
N ARG A 84 3.07 13.77 17.89
CA ARG A 84 2.28 14.25 16.76
C ARG A 84 2.92 15.50 16.15
N SER A 85 3.06 15.49 14.84
CA SER A 85 3.56 16.62 14.04
C SER A 85 2.39 17.45 13.49
N ASP A 86 2.65 18.66 13.01
CA ASP A 86 1.62 19.51 12.36
C ASP A 86 0.97 18.82 11.15
N ASN A 87 1.75 18.07 10.37
CA ASN A 87 1.20 17.24 9.29
C ASN A 87 0.38 16.06 9.84
N GLY A 88 0.76 15.54 11.01
CA GLY A 88 -0.02 14.57 11.78
C GLY A 88 -1.38 15.11 12.18
N ASP A 89 -1.45 16.33 12.71
CA ASP A 89 -2.73 16.97 13.05
C ASP A 89 -3.60 17.17 11.81
N ARG A 90 -3.03 17.61 10.68
CA ARG A 90 -3.76 17.70 9.41
C ARG A 90 -4.30 16.35 8.95
N LEU A 91 -3.51 15.28 9.07
CA LEU A 91 -3.93 13.92 8.73
C LEU A 91 -5.07 13.43 9.63
N VAL A 92 -4.96 13.65 10.93
CA VAL A 92 -6.00 13.30 11.91
C VAL A 92 -7.30 14.08 11.65
N ASN A 93 -7.20 15.38 11.38
CA ASN A 93 -8.35 16.22 11.02
C ASN A 93 -9.00 15.79 9.70
N PHE A 94 -8.19 15.42 8.70
CA PHE A 94 -8.67 14.85 7.45
C PHE A 94 -9.40 13.51 7.70
N ALA A 95 -8.80 12.61 8.48
CA ALA A 95 -9.37 11.32 8.82
C ALA A 95 -10.72 11.47 9.52
N PHE A 96 -10.79 12.35 10.52
CA PHE A 96 -12.01 12.66 11.25
C PHE A 96 -13.11 13.24 10.35
N SER A 97 -12.81 14.31 9.62
CA SER A 97 -13.80 14.98 8.76
C SER A 97 -14.28 14.10 7.60
N SER A 98 -13.47 13.13 7.16
CA SER A 98 -13.75 12.24 6.03
C SER A 98 -14.32 10.89 6.47
N ARG A 99 -14.36 10.63 7.79
CA ARG A 99 -14.75 9.33 8.37
C ARG A 99 -13.94 8.16 7.79
N VAL A 100 -12.61 8.33 7.69
CA VAL A 100 -11.69 7.29 7.22
C VAL A 100 -10.74 6.91 8.34
N SER A 101 -10.54 5.62 8.57
CA SER A 101 -9.70 5.12 9.65
C SER A 101 -8.24 5.01 9.22
N ILE A 102 -7.30 5.46 10.04
CA ILE A 102 -5.84 5.34 9.82
C ILE A 102 -5.39 3.95 10.29
N LEU A 103 -5.29 2.99 9.38
CA LEU A 103 -5.17 1.57 9.73
C LEU A 103 -3.91 1.24 10.54
N ASN A 104 -2.78 1.88 10.24
CA ASN A 104 -1.52 1.75 10.98
C ASN A 104 -1.69 1.90 12.49
N THR A 105 -2.55 2.83 12.90
CA THR A 105 -2.75 3.17 14.32
C THR A 105 -3.70 2.19 15.02
N ILE A 106 -4.40 1.33 14.28
CA ILE A 106 -5.46 0.48 14.83
C ILE A 106 -4.96 -0.93 15.12
N TYR A 107 -3.99 -1.43 14.36
CA TYR A 107 -3.47 -2.77 14.57
C TYR A 107 -2.18 -2.71 15.40
N PRO A 108 -2.10 -3.45 16.52
CA PRO A 108 -0.89 -3.48 17.32
C PRO A 108 0.23 -4.18 16.54
N LYS A 109 1.39 -3.53 16.46
CA LYS A 109 2.59 -4.06 15.81
C LYS A 109 3.82 -3.91 16.70
N ARG A 110 4.75 -4.86 16.56
CA ARG A 110 6.07 -4.78 17.21
C ARG A 110 6.83 -3.55 16.68
N PRO A 111 7.67 -2.88 17.49
CA PRO A 111 8.35 -1.65 17.08
C PRO A 111 9.10 -1.72 15.74
N ASN A 112 9.78 -2.84 15.43
CA ASN A 112 10.49 -3.00 14.16
C ASN A 112 9.57 -3.11 12.92
N ARG A 113 8.27 -3.36 13.11
CA ARG A 113 7.25 -3.43 12.05
C ARG A 113 6.36 -2.17 11.97
N LYS A 114 6.77 -1.07 12.60
CA LYS A 114 6.02 0.20 12.58
C LYS A 114 6.62 1.25 11.67
N TRP A 115 7.95 1.39 11.69
CA TRP A 115 8.60 2.44 10.92
C TRP A 115 8.57 2.13 9.42
N THR A 116 8.26 3.16 8.63
CA THR A 116 8.16 3.10 7.17
C THR A 116 9.26 3.88 6.50
N TRP A 117 9.94 4.78 7.21
CA TRP A 117 11.06 5.57 6.69
C TRP A 117 12.24 5.59 7.64
N ILE A 118 13.46 5.60 7.10
CA ILE A 118 14.70 5.79 7.85
C ILE A 118 15.47 7.00 7.29
N SER A 119 16.03 7.83 8.17
CA SER A 119 16.83 8.97 7.74
C SER A 119 18.10 8.53 6.98
N PRO A 120 18.65 9.39 6.09
CA PRO A 120 19.85 9.07 5.33
C PRO A 120 21.07 8.69 6.19
N ASN A 121 21.14 9.20 7.42
CA ASN A 121 22.19 8.86 8.38
C ASN A 121 21.93 7.56 9.17
N GLY A 122 20.82 6.88 8.91
CA GLY A 122 20.42 5.61 9.54
C GLY A 122 19.95 5.71 11.00
N LYS A 123 19.87 6.92 11.58
CA LYS A 123 19.64 7.11 13.03
C LYS A 123 18.16 7.24 13.40
N THR A 124 17.38 7.90 12.56
CA THR A 124 15.98 8.22 12.85
C THR A 124 15.08 7.32 12.02
N LYS A 125 14.08 6.73 12.66
CA LYS A 125 13.08 5.89 12.02
C LYS A 125 11.70 6.43 12.38
N ASN A 126 10.90 6.73 11.37
CA ASN A 126 9.56 7.25 11.54
C ASN A 126 8.53 6.42 10.78
N GLU A 127 7.29 6.50 11.24
CA GLU A 127 6.12 6.00 10.52
C GLU A 127 5.45 7.22 9.85
N ILE A 128 5.69 7.37 8.54
CA ILE A 128 5.20 8.52 7.74
C ILE A 128 4.34 8.09 6.55
N ASP A 129 4.38 6.80 6.21
CA ASP A 129 3.52 6.20 5.21
C ASP A 129 2.30 5.59 5.90
N PHE A 130 1.11 5.85 5.38
CA PHE A 130 -0.14 5.38 5.98
C PHE A 130 -1.08 4.77 4.95
N ILE A 131 -1.93 3.86 5.42
CA ILE A 131 -3.10 3.38 4.67
C ILE A 131 -4.36 3.77 5.45
N LEU A 132 -5.25 4.50 4.80
CA LEU A 132 -6.54 4.94 5.32
C LEU A 132 -7.68 4.29 4.53
N THR A 133 -8.83 4.09 5.17
CA THR A 133 -10.01 3.54 4.49
C THR A 133 -11.34 3.99 5.11
N ASN A 134 -12.38 4.11 4.29
CA ASN A 134 -13.76 4.26 4.76
C ASN A 134 -14.45 2.91 5.07
N ARG A 135 -13.79 1.77 4.81
CA ARG A 135 -14.30 0.42 5.05
C ARG A 135 -13.50 -0.28 6.15
N ARG A 136 -13.46 0.31 7.35
CA ARG A 136 -12.71 -0.23 8.48
C ARG A 136 -13.19 -1.63 8.87
N GLU A 137 -14.48 -1.90 8.72
CA GLU A 137 -15.16 -3.16 9.06
C GLU A 137 -14.65 -4.36 8.25
N ILE A 138 -14.09 -4.14 7.06
CA ILE A 138 -13.52 -5.21 6.22
C ILE A 138 -11.98 -5.24 6.29
N ALA A 139 -11.34 -4.23 6.86
CA ALA A 139 -9.90 -4.22 7.08
C ALA A 139 -9.54 -5.29 8.12
N VAL A 140 -8.56 -6.12 7.79
CA VAL A 140 -8.11 -7.25 8.62
C VAL A 140 -6.79 -6.94 9.30
N ASP A 141 -5.88 -6.27 8.60
CA ASP A 141 -4.54 -5.98 9.10
C ASP A 141 -3.87 -4.84 8.31
N CYS A 142 -2.89 -4.18 8.93
CA CYS A 142 -1.99 -3.21 8.30
C CYS A 142 -0.60 -3.35 8.90
N GLU A 143 0.41 -3.65 8.08
CA GLU A 143 1.76 -3.93 8.56
C GLU A 143 2.85 -3.50 7.59
N VAL A 144 4.01 -3.15 8.14
CA VAL A 144 5.22 -2.92 7.36
C VAL A 144 5.84 -4.26 6.97
N TYR A 145 6.03 -4.45 5.67
CA TYR A 145 6.74 -5.58 5.11
C TYR A 145 8.25 -5.37 5.29
N CYS A 146 8.86 -6.20 6.13
CA CYS A 146 10.23 -6.02 6.60
C CYS A 146 11.28 -6.87 5.83
N ASP A 147 10.88 -7.51 4.74
CA ASP A 147 11.79 -8.33 3.94
C ASP A 147 12.79 -7.47 3.15
N TYR A 148 13.81 -8.13 2.60
CA TYR A 148 15.05 -7.61 2.00
C TYR A 148 14.91 -6.70 0.75
N LEU A 149 13.81 -5.98 0.57
CA LEU A 149 13.69 -4.93 -0.44
C LEU A 149 14.37 -3.66 0.08
N ASN A 150 15.71 -3.67 0.11
CA ASN A 150 16.54 -2.51 0.51
C ASN A 150 16.78 -1.56 -0.68
N CYS A 151 15.74 -1.24 -1.44
CA CYS A 151 15.85 -0.37 -2.63
C CYS A 151 15.51 1.10 -2.36
N SER A 152 15.07 1.43 -1.15
CA SER A 152 14.71 2.79 -0.72
C SER A 152 14.95 2.95 0.78
N ASP A 153 15.03 4.21 1.22
CA ASP A 153 14.90 4.63 2.62
C ASP A 153 13.48 4.43 3.16
N HIS A 154 12.50 4.12 2.30
CA HIS A 154 11.17 3.67 2.67
C HIS A 154 11.01 2.14 2.67
N ARG A 155 10.12 1.65 3.52
CA ARG A 155 9.66 0.25 3.58
C ARG A 155 8.25 0.12 3.06
N LEU A 156 7.98 -1.01 2.42
CA LEU A 156 6.66 -1.31 1.89
C LEU A 156 5.63 -1.46 3.02
N LEU A 157 4.54 -0.70 2.95
CA LEU A 157 3.39 -0.82 3.84
C LEU A 157 2.27 -1.62 3.15
N ARG A 158 1.70 -2.59 3.86
CA ARG A 158 0.67 -3.50 3.33
C ARG A 158 -0.56 -3.50 4.22
N ALA A 159 -1.73 -3.28 3.62
CA ALA A 159 -3.01 -3.55 4.25
C ALA A 159 -3.69 -4.78 3.64
N ARG A 160 -4.42 -5.54 4.45
CA ARG A 160 -5.23 -6.68 4.02
C ARG A 160 -6.70 -6.40 4.29
N PHE A 161 -7.53 -6.64 3.29
CA PHE A 161 -8.98 -6.46 3.36
C PHE A 161 -9.69 -7.78 3.08
N ARG A 162 -10.78 -8.02 3.79
CA ARG A 162 -11.67 -9.15 3.53
C ARG A 162 -12.61 -8.77 2.38
N SER A 163 -12.66 -9.59 1.34
CA SER A 163 -13.67 -9.44 0.30
C SER A 163 -15.08 -9.66 0.90
N THR A 164 -15.98 -8.71 0.68
CA THR A 164 -17.40 -8.81 0.99
C THR A 164 -18.21 -9.37 -0.18
N ALA A 165 -17.58 -9.55 -1.34
CA ALA A 165 -18.22 -10.19 -2.47
C ALA A 165 -18.63 -11.61 -2.10
N LYS A 166 -19.86 -12.01 -2.47
CA LYS A 166 -20.24 -13.43 -2.45
C LYS A 166 -19.16 -14.16 -3.23
N LYS A 167 -18.55 -15.19 -2.63
CA LYS A 167 -17.66 -16.10 -3.35
C LYS A 167 -18.38 -16.46 -4.63
N GLU A 168 -17.92 -15.93 -5.76
CA GLU A 168 -18.22 -16.56 -7.03
C GLU A 168 -17.77 -18.00 -6.79
N LYS A 169 -18.68 -18.98 -6.93
CA LYS A 169 -18.28 -20.40 -6.87
C LYS A 169 -17.08 -20.43 -7.76
N SER A 170 -15.89 -20.63 -7.18
CA SER A 170 -14.66 -20.50 -7.96
C SER A 170 -14.97 -21.29 -9.19
N ARG A 171 -14.92 -20.66 -10.37
CA ARG A 171 -14.79 -21.46 -11.57
C ARG A 171 -13.59 -22.29 -11.17
N LYS A 172 -13.87 -23.56 -10.84
CA LYS A 172 -12.82 -24.54 -10.69
C LYS A 172 -12.22 -24.37 -12.06
N PHE A 173 -11.12 -23.62 -12.17
CA PHE A 173 -10.19 -23.84 -13.23
C PHE A 173 -9.98 -25.32 -13.03
N ALA A 174 -10.66 -26.10 -13.88
CA ALA A 174 -10.59 -27.52 -13.80
C ALA A 174 -9.09 -27.73 -13.69
N LYS A 175 -8.65 -28.40 -12.64
CA LYS A 175 -7.29 -28.92 -12.65
C LYS A 175 -7.31 -29.83 -13.86
N ALA A 176 -7.05 -29.27 -15.04
CA ALA A 176 -6.73 -30.02 -16.22
C ALA A 176 -5.53 -30.78 -15.73
N LYS A 177 -5.72 -32.09 -15.52
CA LYS A 177 -4.63 -33.02 -15.30
C LYS A 177 -3.74 -32.82 -16.51
N ARG A 178 -2.73 -31.98 -16.36
CA ARG A 178 -1.71 -31.81 -17.39
C ARG A 178 -0.93 -33.11 -17.36
N ALA A 179 -0.88 -33.78 -18.51
CA ALA A 179 -0.04 -34.94 -18.72
C ALA A 179 1.41 -34.58 -18.37
N GLY A 180 2.13 -35.56 -17.84
CA GLY A 180 3.42 -35.44 -17.15
C GLY A 180 4.37 -34.38 -17.71
N GLY A 181 4.88 -33.57 -16.79
CA GLY A 181 5.94 -32.61 -17.04
C GLY A 181 6.31 -31.97 -15.71
N GLU A 182 7.33 -32.52 -15.04
CA GLU A 182 7.97 -31.85 -13.92
C GLU A 182 8.41 -30.45 -14.38
N ARG A 183 7.90 -29.42 -13.71
CA ARG A 183 8.56 -28.13 -13.68
C ARG A 183 9.08 -27.96 -12.28
N SER A 184 10.30 -28.43 -12.04
CA SER A 184 11.03 -28.00 -10.87
C SER A 184 11.19 -26.49 -10.96
N TRP A 185 10.72 -25.80 -9.93
CA TRP A 185 11.03 -24.40 -9.73
C TRP A 185 12.54 -24.29 -9.55
N ASP A 186 13.20 -23.58 -10.46
CA ASP A 186 14.64 -23.28 -10.37
C ASP A 186 14.82 -21.80 -9.99
N PRO A 187 15.00 -21.50 -8.70
CA PRO A 187 15.17 -20.13 -8.21
C PRO A 187 16.44 -19.48 -8.74
N VAL A 188 17.46 -20.26 -9.04
CA VAL A 188 18.77 -19.76 -9.47
C VAL A 188 18.66 -19.27 -10.91
N ARG A 189 18.07 -20.08 -11.79
CA ARG A 189 17.83 -19.69 -13.18
C ARG A 189 16.93 -18.46 -13.26
N PHE A 190 15.87 -18.40 -12.46
CA PHE A 190 14.97 -17.26 -12.42
C PHE A 190 15.68 -15.97 -11.98
N LYS A 191 16.46 -16.03 -10.89
CA LYS A 191 17.23 -14.89 -10.38
C LYS A 191 18.23 -14.38 -11.43
N ASN A 192 18.92 -15.28 -12.12
CA ASN A 192 19.90 -14.91 -13.14
C ASN A 192 19.23 -14.20 -14.32
N THR A 193 18.10 -14.70 -14.83
CA THR A 193 17.37 -14.06 -15.94
C THR A 193 16.87 -12.65 -15.60
N ILE A 194 16.35 -12.45 -14.39
CA ILE A 194 15.92 -11.10 -13.96
C ILE A 194 17.13 -10.17 -13.82
N THR A 195 18.25 -10.68 -13.31
CA THR A 195 19.48 -9.89 -13.15
C THR A 195 20.04 -9.47 -14.51
N GLU A 196 20.12 -10.40 -15.47
CA GLU A 196 20.55 -10.13 -16.85
C GLU A 196 19.68 -9.06 -17.53
N MET A 197 18.35 -9.17 -17.41
CA MET A 197 17.42 -8.19 -17.97
C MET A 197 17.58 -6.79 -17.37
N LEU A 198 17.83 -6.71 -16.06
CA LEU A 198 18.06 -5.43 -15.37
C LEU A 198 19.43 -4.83 -15.69
N THR A 199 20.41 -5.64 -16.11
CA THR A 199 21.75 -5.16 -16.52
C THR A 199 21.83 -4.73 -17.98
N GLU A 200 21.09 -5.37 -18.90
CA GLU A 200 21.16 -5.05 -20.34
C GLU A 200 20.35 -3.79 -20.71
N ASN A 201 19.22 -3.53 -20.03
CA ASN A 201 18.43 -2.31 -20.17
C ASN A 201 17.80 -1.95 -18.82
N PRO A 202 18.50 -1.21 -17.94
CA PRO A 202 17.95 -0.83 -16.65
C PRO A 202 16.74 0.09 -16.86
N PRO A 203 15.53 -0.30 -16.42
CA PRO A 203 14.34 0.53 -16.59
C PRO A 203 14.53 1.83 -15.82
N THR A 204 14.32 2.96 -16.49
CA THR A 204 14.52 4.29 -15.92
C THR A 204 13.25 4.79 -15.21
N CYS A 205 12.12 4.12 -15.45
CA CYS A 205 10.84 4.42 -14.82
C CYS A 205 10.01 3.15 -14.57
N TYR A 206 8.96 3.29 -13.75
CA TYR A 206 8.09 2.19 -13.33
C TYR A 206 7.31 1.59 -14.52
N GLU A 207 6.94 2.42 -15.49
CA GLU A 207 6.25 2.01 -16.70
C GLU A 207 7.13 1.05 -17.54
N GLU A 208 8.41 1.36 -17.72
CA GLU A 208 9.37 0.53 -18.45
C GLU A 208 9.63 -0.81 -17.75
N LEU A 209 9.71 -0.81 -16.42
CA LEU A 209 9.81 -2.04 -15.63
C LEU A 209 8.57 -2.93 -15.81
N THR A 210 7.39 -2.31 -15.79
CA THR A 210 6.11 -3.02 -15.89
C THR A 210 5.93 -3.63 -17.29
N GLU A 211 6.32 -2.91 -18.34
CA GLU A 211 6.30 -3.43 -19.71
C GLU A 211 7.31 -4.55 -19.92
N SER A 212 8.51 -4.43 -19.36
CA SER A 212 9.52 -5.50 -19.38
C SER A 212 9.02 -6.79 -18.72
N ILE A 213 8.31 -6.66 -17.59
CA ILE A 213 7.69 -7.79 -16.89
C ILE A 213 6.50 -8.37 -17.69
N ARG A 214 5.73 -7.53 -18.41
CA ARG A 214 4.63 -7.98 -19.27
C ARG A 214 5.11 -8.72 -20.51
N ALA A 215 6.28 -8.36 -21.03
CA ALA A 215 6.91 -9.02 -22.17
C ALA A 215 7.44 -10.43 -21.84
N LEU A 216 7.54 -10.80 -20.56
CA LEU A 216 7.98 -12.13 -20.15
C LEU A 216 7.01 -13.24 -20.64
N PRO A 217 7.54 -14.42 -21.00
CA PRO A 217 6.72 -15.59 -21.28
C PRO A 217 5.73 -15.85 -20.14
N ALA A 218 4.48 -16.16 -20.47
CA ALA A 218 3.39 -16.31 -19.50
C ALA A 218 3.72 -17.27 -18.35
N GLN A 219 4.60 -18.25 -18.58
CA GLN A 219 5.07 -19.17 -17.54
C GLN A 219 5.94 -18.49 -16.47
N LEU A 220 6.83 -17.56 -16.85
CA LEU A 220 7.65 -16.76 -15.94
C LEU A 220 6.79 -15.71 -15.22
N ARG A 221 5.86 -15.08 -15.95
CA ARG A 221 4.92 -14.09 -15.40
C ARG A 221 4.01 -14.70 -14.32
N MET A 222 3.56 -15.95 -14.52
CA MET A 222 2.79 -16.68 -13.51
C MET A 222 3.64 -17.12 -12.31
N GLN A 223 4.94 -17.32 -12.46
CA GLN A 223 5.84 -17.61 -11.35
C GLN A 223 6.05 -16.38 -10.45
N LEU A 224 6.08 -15.17 -11.00
CA LEU A 224 6.08 -13.92 -10.22
C LEU A 224 4.83 -13.81 -9.33
N ILE A 225 3.66 -14.04 -9.91
CA ILE A 225 2.37 -13.97 -9.20
C ILE A 225 2.28 -15.07 -8.13
N ASN A 226 2.65 -16.31 -8.47
CA ASN A 226 2.58 -17.43 -7.53
C ASN A 226 3.64 -17.36 -6.42
N SER A 227 4.79 -16.73 -6.64
CA SER A 227 5.81 -16.55 -5.59
C SER A 227 5.37 -15.58 -4.49
N ALA A 228 4.47 -14.64 -4.82
CA ALA A 228 3.81 -13.77 -3.85
C ALA A 228 2.73 -14.50 -3.03
N ASP A 229 2.09 -15.52 -3.60
CA ASP A 229 1.04 -16.32 -2.95
C ASP A 229 1.59 -17.55 -2.18
N PHE A 230 2.76 -18.09 -2.53
CA PHE A 230 3.25 -19.34 -1.92
C PHE A 230 3.79 -19.20 -0.50
N ARG A 231 4.23 -18.00 -0.07
CA ARG A 231 4.80 -17.81 1.28
C ARG A 231 3.75 -17.57 2.38
N SER A 232 2.46 -17.52 2.05
CA SER A 232 1.41 -17.38 3.08
C SER A 232 0.94 -18.71 3.69
N ASN A 233 1.51 -19.85 3.28
CA ASN A 233 1.01 -21.18 3.66
C ASN A 233 2.02 -22.10 4.36
N GLU A 234 3.23 -21.64 4.70
CA GLU A 234 4.25 -22.51 5.32
C GLU A 234 4.65 -22.20 6.78
N GLU A 235 3.94 -21.33 7.50
CA GLU A 235 4.14 -21.20 8.95
C GLU A 235 2.82 -21.39 9.71
N LYS A 236 2.56 -22.66 10.05
CA LYS A 236 1.71 -23.07 11.18
C LYS A 236 2.61 -23.59 12.30
#